data_AF-A0A9X0A2P8-F1
#
_entry.id   AF-A0A9X0A2P8-F1
#
_cell.length_a   1.000
_cell.length_b   1.000
_cell.length_c   1.000
_cell.angle_alpha   90.00
_cell.angle_beta   90.00
_cell.angle_gamma   90.00
#
_symmetry.space_group_name_H-M   'P 1'
#
loop_
_entity.id
_entity.type
_entity.pdbx_description
1 polymer ?
#
loop_
_entity_poly.entity_id
_entity_poly.type
_entity_poly.pdbx_seq_one_letter_code
_entity_poly.pdbx_strand_id
1 'polypeptide(L)'
;MSLAVNDEYARVRPLAYQDTDMFILCFDITNRASFTHIKEKWIKEIRHHMPFTPFLLIGNKRTSGNPLTSLIQSLGERQPLPTRHSVNPGGLGTSQVT
;
A
#
# COMPACT_ATOMS: atom_id res chain seq x y z
N MET A 1 -2.17 -11.98 -8.01
CA MET A 1 -2.67 -11.55 -6.70
C MET A 1 -4.10 -12.06 -6.58
N SER A 2 -4.29 -13.17 -5.87
CA SER A 2 -5.54 -13.92 -5.80
C SER A 2 -6.63 -13.11 -5.11
N LEU A 3 -7.69 -12.75 -5.83
CA LEU A 3 -8.90 -12.15 -5.26
C LEU A 3 -9.83 -13.27 -4.76
N ALA A 4 -9.41 -13.99 -3.72
CA ALA A 4 -10.34 -14.72 -2.88
C ALA A 4 -10.49 -13.89 -1.60
N VAL A 5 -11.47 -12.98 -1.61
CA VAL A 5 -11.95 -12.37 -0.37
C VAL A 5 -12.55 -13.52 0.42
N ASN A 6 -11.80 -14.05 1.40
CA ASN A 6 -12.22 -15.19 2.21
C ASN A 6 -13.63 -14.93 2.78
N ASP A 7 -14.55 -15.88 2.60
CA ASP A 7 -15.97 -15.76 2.99
C ASP A 7 -16.15 -15.49 4.48
N GLU A 8 -15.22 -15.92 5.33
CA GLU A 8 -15.21 -15.56 6.74
C GLU A 8 -15.06 -14.05 6.95
N TYR A 9 -14.22 -13.39 6.14
CA TYR A 9 -14.08 -11.95 6.19
C TYR A 9 -15.35 -11.23 5.75
N ALA A 10 -16.12 -11.81 4.82
CA ALA A 10 -17.40 -11.24 4.41
C ALA A 10 -18.43 -11.23 5.55
N ARG A 11 -18.39 -12.23 6.45
CA ARG A 11 -19.31 -12.32 7.59
C ARG A 11 -18.98 -11.36 8.72
N VAL A 12 -17.69 -11.07 8.95
CA VAL A 12 -17.26 -10.18 10.05
C VAL A 12 -17.16 -8.72 9.65
N ARG A 13 -17.05 -8.40 8.35
CA ARG A 13 -16.95 -7.03 7.84
C ARG A 13 -18.07 -6.08 8.32
N PRO A 14 -19.34 -6.51 8.38
CA PRO A 14 -20.43 -5.65 8.85
C PRO A 14 -20.21 -5.11 10.27
N LEU A 15 -19.50 -5.85 11.12
CA LEU A 15 -19.18 -5.41 12.47
C LEU A 15 -18.26 -4.19 12.48
N ALA A 16 -17.41 -4.06 11.46
CA ALA A 16 -16.50 -2.93 11.30
C ALA A 16 -17.16 -1.72 10.61
N TYR A 17 -18.41 -1.82 10.17
CA TYR A 17 -19.14 -0.73 9.52
C TYR A 17 -19.86 0.17 10.51
N GLN A 18 -20.12 -0.34 11.72
CA GLN A 18 -20.75 0.43 12.79
C GLN A 18 -19.89 1.65 13.10
N ASP A 19 -20.56 2.80 13.32
CA ASP A 19 -19.94 4.08 13.65
C ASP A 19 -18.90 4.58 12.62
N THR A 20 -18.96 4.11 11.37
CA THR A 20 -18.11 4.62 10.30
C THR A 20 -18.71 5.89 9.69
N ASP A 21 -17.94 6.98 9.71
CA ASP A 21 -18.33 8.27 9.11
C ASP A 21 -18.22 8.28 7.58
N MET A 22 -17.29 7.52 7.00
CA MET A 22 -17.07 7.46 5.55
C MET A 22 -16.34 6.18 5.13
N PHE A 23 -16.73 5.62 3.98
CA PHE A 23 -16.01 4.52 3.35
C PHE A 23 -15.03 4.99 2.26
N ILE A 24 -13.91 4.30 2.12
CA ILE A 24 -12.97 4.49 1.00
C ILE A 24 -12.97 3.22 0.16
N LEU A 25 -13.33 3.36 -1.11
CA LEU A 25 -13.38 2.28 -2.09
C LEU A 25 -12.26 2.45 -3.10
N CYS A 26 -11.38 1.47 -3.21
CA CYS A 26 -10.22 1.53 -4.09
C CYS A 26 -10.35 0.52 -5.24
N PHE A 27 -10.07 0.95 -6.47
CA PHE A 27 -9.95 0.06 -7.63
C PHE A 27 -8.63 0.27 -8.36
N ASP A 28 -8.22 -0.73 -9.14
CA ASP A 28 -7.05 -0.67 -9.98
C ASP A 28 -7.42 -0.06 -11.34
N ILE A 29 -6.82 1.08 -11.69
CA ILE A 29 -7.10 1.79 -12.96
C ILE A 29 -6.71 0.98 -14.20
N THR A 30 -5.79 0.02 -14.07
CA THR A 30 -5.37 -0.89 -15.14
C THR A 30 -6.27 -2.12 -15.25
N ASN A 31 -7.12 -2.37 -14.25
CA ASN A 31 -8.02 -3.51 -14.22
C ASN A 31 -9.48 -3.05 -14.07
N ARG A 32 -10.16 -2.89 -15.20
CA ARG A 32 -11.57 -2.46 -15.26
C ARG A 32 -12.52 -3.36 -14.47
N ALA A 33 -12.24 -4.66 -14.36
CA ALA A 33 -13.07 -5.58 -13.59
C ALA A 33 -13.09 -5.22 -12.08
N SER A 34 -12.01 -4.63 -11.55
CA SER A 34 -11.98 -4.17 -10.16
C SER A 34 -12.95 -3.02 -9.90
N PHE A 35 -13.13 -2.11 -10.87
CA PHE A 35 -14.14 -1.04 -10.81
C PHE A 35 -15.56 -1.62 -10.87
N THR A 36 -15.80 -2.60 -11.76
CA THR A 36 -17.11 -3.26 -11.84
C THR A 36 -17.49 -3.92 -10.51
N HIS A 37 -16.55 -4.60 -9.84
CA HIS A 37 -16.77 -5.21 -8.53
C HIS A 37 -17.16 -4.18 -7.44
N ILE A 38 -16.64 -2.96 -7.50
CA ILE A 38 -17.07 -1.89 -6.60
C ILE A 38 -18.57 -1.64 -6.72
N LYS A 39 -19.06 -1.46 -7.94
CA LYS A 39 -20.48 -1.19 -8.18
C LYS A 39 -21.36 -2.39 -7.84
N GLU A 40 -20.94 -3.58 -8.25
CA GLU A 40 -21.81 -4.76 -8.20
C GLU A 40 -21.84 -5.45 -6.84
N LYS A 41 -20.76 -5.32 -6.05
CA LYS A 41 -20.62 -5.94 -4.73
C LYS A 41 -20.47 -4.89 -3.63
N TRP A 42 -19.38 -4.12 -3.63
CA TRP A 42 -18.99 -3.30 -2.47
C TRP A 42 -19.99 -2.18 -2.14
N ILE A 43 -20.47 -1.46 -3.16
CA ILE A 43 -21.47 -0.40 -2.95
C ILE A 43 -22.79 -1.00 -2.46
N LYS A 44 -23.22 -2.15 -2.99
CA LYS A 44 -24.46 -2.80 -2.55
C LYS A 44 -24.35 -3.28 -1.11
N GLU A 45 -23.23 -3.89 -0.73
CA GLU A 45 -22.95 -4.36 0.63
C GLU A 45 -22.93 -3.20 1.63
N ILE A 46 -22.24 -2.09 1.31
CA ILE A 46 -22.21 -0.90 2.15
C ILE A 46 -23.60 -0.28 2.26
N ARG A 47 -24.33 -0.11 1.16
CA ARG A 47 -25.67 0.50 1.19
C ARG A 47 -26.70 -0.38 1.91
N HIS A 48 -26.49 -1.70 1.96
CA HIS A 48 -27.33 -2.60 2.74
C HIS A 48 -27.16 -2.39 4.25
N HIS A 49 -25.93 -2.18 4.73
CA HIS A 49 -25.65 -2.01 6.16
C HIS A 49 -25.68 -0.55 6.63
N MET A 50 -25.21 0.38 5.80
CA MET A 50 -24.99 1.80 6.09
C MET A 50 -25.55 2.66 4.95
N PRO A 51 -26.89 2.82 4.84
CA PRO A 51 -27.54 3.43 3.69
C PRO A 51 -27.19 4.91 3.50
N PHE A 52 -26.86 5.64 4.57
CA PHE A 52 -26.63 7.09 4.54
C PHE A 52 -25.15 7.49 4.60
N THR A 53 -24.26 6.55 4.92
CA THR A 53 -22.83 6.86 5.03
C THR A 53 -22.25 7.20 3.66
N PRO A 54 -21.49 8.30 3.52
CA PRO A 54 -20.82 8.64 2.28
C PRO A 54 -19.68 7.67 1.95
N PHE A 55 -19.29 7.62 0.68
CA PHE A 55 -18.09 6.90 0.26
C PHE A 55 -17.28 7.68 -0.78
N LEU A 56 -15.96 7.52 -0.72
CA LEU A 56 -15.01 8.08 -1.68
C LEU A 56 -14.45 6.96 -2.56
N LEU A 57 -14.43 7.19 -3.87
CA LEU A 57 -13.91 6.24 -4.85
C LEU A 57 -12.50 6.67 -5.32
N ILE A 58 -11.52 5.78 -5.16
CA ILE A 58 -10.11 6.04 -5.48
C ILE A 58 -9.63 5.04 -6.54
N GLY A 59 -9.12 5.56 -7.66
CA GLY A 59 -8.36 4.77 -8.62
C GLY A 59 -6.89 4.68 -8.21
N ASN A 60 -6.49 3.54 -7.64
CA ASN A 60 -5.11 3.24 -7.28
C ASN A 60 -4.48 2.31 -8.31
N LYS A 61 -3.62 2.87 -9.17
CA LYS A 61 -2.39 2.23 -9.66
C LYS A 61 -1.61 3.27 -10.43
N ARG A 62 -0.46 3.72 -9.93
CA ARG A 62 0.45 4.54 -10.71
C ARG A 62 1.15 3.60 -11.69
N THR A 63 0.93 3.77 -12.99
CA THR A 63 1.72 3.05 -14.01
C THR A 63 3.20 3.30 -13.73
N SER A 64 3.94 2.26 -13.30
CA SER A 64 5.38 2.32 -13.04
C SER A 64 6.22 2.54 -14.30
N GLY A 65 5.58 2.58 -15.49
CA GLY A 65 6.21 2.86 -16.77
C GLY A 65 6.20 4.32 -17.22
N ASN A 66 5.74 5.29 -16.41
CA ASN A 66 5.90 6.70 -16.76
C ASN A 66 7.34 7.14 -16.42
N PRO A 67 8.19 7.52 -17.41
CA PRO A 67 9.58 7.88 -17.16
C PRO A 67 9.75 9.01 -16.13
N LEU A 68 8.79 9.95 -16.08
CA LEU A 68 8.79 11.05 -15.11
C LEU A 68 8.55 10.56 -13.68
N THR A 69 7.84 9.45 -13.52
CA THR A 69 7.64 8.83 -12.19
C THR A 69 8.91 8.19 -11.68
N SER A 70 9.62 7.45 -12.54
CA SER A 70 10.91 6.84 -12.23
C SER A 70 11.96 7.88 -11.90
N LEU A 71 11.97 9.01 -12.64
CA LEU A 71 12.89 10.12 -12.42
C LEU A 71 12.65 10.84 -11.08
N ILE A 72 11.40 11.14 -10.74
CA ILE A 72 11.10 11.78 -9.44
C ILE A 72 11.44 10.85 -8.27
N GLN A 73 11.22 9.54 -8.44
CA GLN A 73 11.59 8.55 -7.44
C GLN A 73 13.12 8.46 -7.26
N SER A 74 13.88 8.44 -8.36
CA SER A 74 15.35 8.43 -8.30
C SER A 74 15.94 9.74 -7.75
N LEU A 75 15.24 10.87 -7.90
CA LEU A 75 15.63 12.15 -7.29
C LEU A 75 15.36 12.21 -5.78
N GLY A 76 14.41 11.44 -5.27
CA GLY A 76 14.08 11.34 -3.84
C GLY A 76 15.01 10.40 -3.06
N GLU A 77 15.61 9.41 -3.74
CA GLU A 77 16.58 8.46 -3.18
C GLU A 77 17.98 9.09 -3.14
N ARG A 78 18.18 10.12 -2.29
CA ARG A 78 19.53 10.56 -1.94
C ARG A 78 20.21 9.42 -1.18
N GLN A 79 21.23 8.81 -1.80
CA GLN A 79 22.14 7.87 -1.13
C GLN A 79 22.64 8.52 0.18
N PRO A 80 22.52 7.85 1.35
CA PRO A 80 23.13 8.37 2.56
C PRO A 80 24.63 8.52 2.31
N LEU A 81 25.18 9.70 2.64
CA LEU A 81 26.61 9.97 2.51
C LEU A 81 27.40 8.82 3.18
N PRO A 82 28.41 8.25 2.51
CA PRO A 82 29.18 7.15 3.07
C PRO A 82 29.72 7.58 4.44
N THR A 83 29.28 6.88 5.47
CA THR A 83 29.69 7.14 6.85
C THR A 83 31.18 6.86 6.91
N ARG A 84 31.97 7.93 7.00
CA ARG A 84 33.43 7.87 7.08
C ARG A 84 33.77 6.99 8.28
N HIS A 85 34.23 5.76 8.03
CA HIS A 85 34.74 4.89 9.09
C HIS A 85 35.79 5.68 9.87
N SER A 86 35.48 6.00 11.13
CA SER A 86 36.46 6.57 12.05
C SER A 86 37.50 5.49 12.30
N VAL A 87 38.67 5.63 11.66
CA VAL A 87 39.84 4.83 12.01
C VAL A 87 40.24 5.26 13.42
N ASN A 88 39.93 4.42 14.41
CA ASN A 88 40.46 4.60 15.77
C ASN A 88 41.98 4.39 15.72
N PRO A 89 42.81 5.36 16.12
CA PRO A 89 44.25 5.14 16.26
C PRO A 89 44.49 4.55 17.66
N GLY A 90 44.66 3.23 17.75
CA GLY A 90 45.08 2.60 19.00
C GLY A 90 44.62 1.17 19.13
N GLY A 91 45.51 0.24 18.80
CA GLY A 91 45.27 -1.19 18.98
C GLY A 91 46.43 -2.02 18.46
N LEU A 92 47.59 -1.89 19.13
CA LEU A 92 48.68 -2.86 19.02
C LEU A 92 48.13 -4.27 19.29
N GLY A 93 48.29 -5.16 18.31
CA GLY A 93 48.02 -6.59 18.45
C GLY A 93 48.89 -7.33 17.45
N THR A 94 50.01 -7.83 17.93
CA THR A 94 51.05 -8.54 17.20
C THR A 94 50.52 -9.81 16.53
N SER A 95 50.89 -9.98 15.25
CA SER A 95 50.70 -11.18 14.45
C SER A 95 51.64 -12.30 14.91
N GLN A 96 51.11 -13.51 15.16
CA GLN A 96 51.80 -14.80 14.92
C GLN A 96 50.74 -15.90 14.72
N VAL A 97 50.69 -16.45 13.50
CA VAL A 97 50.40 -17.83 13.02
C VAL A 97 50.32 -17.63 11.48
N THR A 98 51.20 -18.10 10.60
CA THR A 98 52.18 -19.20 10.54
C THR A 98 53.46 -18.71 9.88
#